data_AF-A0A3L8DYB7-F1
#
_entry.id   AF-A0A3L8DYB7-F1
#
_cell.length_a   1.000
_cell.length_b   1.000
_cell.length_c   1.000
_cell.angle_alpha   90.00
_cell.angle_beta   90.00
_cell.angle_gamma   90.00
#
_symmetry.space_group_name_H-M   'P 1'
#
loop_
_entity.id
_entity.type
_entity.pdbx_description
1 polymer ?
#
loop_
_entity_poly.entity_id
_entity_poly.type
_entity_poly.pdbx_seq_one_letter_code
_entity_poly.pdbx_strand_id
1 'polypeptide(L)'
;MLRNQQLVLLYLQFLICNVFTFNIKVLSKEVIQINDTNNITYNSDWKCKSNDECTATNSVCQNNLCQCESEYIFNADMTSCIKVATGLYDTCEETIQCSTYLLSGAKCINKVCVCGPGYYYLHGRCNRYVGLYEKCKQDVDCYVNADFEASVCDNGICKCTPGFYQREYRTCRREGKKDGDECTINNDCTFDNAICTEFVCKASQVEEAIELASDAMLTTNNSDANEEIRVDGNCMTNEDCRALGNAVCSPIGTCRCDRAHFASATGTECIPELGEPCQESQKGYIEKSFCRKGRWSCSSDTVASKNNRECLEVTREHNGNCEHIEQCYVLGPDALCNNKKCVCNEIVSHYIKSELFCWVNRGVEETCKHNRDCYVKDFKGELICKNNKCSCPDGTHLRKNKMACISDETGLGGICDVDDDCVTLNSVCKREVCSCDKNYYELNEKCLAGINSNCTNNEHCTPRNSVCVSNVCSCEPNYVSVATGLCMPLSSYDEPCSLDVQCSNISGAICASKQVEKAATDMAESPETTESKVCTCSEDSYYTFEQCFKKRFLGETCMNHNECYESVKQIQEKKIICKNGKCACDWGWNEWNSSVCVKHPEAAAFYLNSSTINVISTGLFSIILLYIFL
;
A
#
# COMPACT_ATOMS: atom_id res chain seq x y z
N MET A 1 -26.22 17.16 -0.53
CA MET A 1 -27.06 16.71 0.61
C MET A 1 -27.56 15.31 0.29
N LEU A 2 -27.61 14.39 1.26
CA LEU A 2 -27.84 12.92 1.13
C LEU A 2 -26.61 12.01 0.95
N ARG A 3 -25.40 12.42 1.38
CA ARG A 3 -24.27 11.48 1.53
C ARG A 3 -23.33 11.81 2.70
N ASN A 4 -23.87 12.44 3.74
CA ASN A 4 -23.15 12.81 4.98
C ASN A 4 -23.86 12.36 6.27
N GLN A 5 -24.84 11.44 6.18
CA GLN A 5 -25.58 10.92 7.34
C GLN A 5 -25.28 9.45 7.69
N GLN A 6 -24.42 8.75 6.94
CA GLN A 6 -24.05 7.36 7.24
C GLN A 6 -22.70 7.20 7.98
N LEU A 7 -21.90 8.26 8.11
CA LEU A 7 -20.64 8.23 8.87
C LEU A 7 -20.76 8.64 10.34
N VAL A 8 -21.92 9.16 10.75
CA VAL A 8 -22.17 9.56 12.15
C VAL A 8 -22.72 8.40 13.00
N LEU A 9 -23.32 7.36 12.38
CA LEU A 9 -23.80 6.19 13.12
C LEU A 9 -22.71 5.15 13.46
N LEU A 10 -21.59 5.12 12.74
CA LEU A 10 -20.46 4.22 13.05
C LEU A 10 -19.50 4.79 14.10
N TYR A 11 -19.52 6.10 14.33
CA TYR A 11 -18.78 6.75 15.43
C TYR A 11 -19.50 6.69 16.78
N LEU A 12 -20.79 6.31 16.80
CA LEU A 12 -21.61 6.19 18.01
C LEU A 12 -21.64 4.79 18.64
N GLN A 13 -21.02 3.78 18.00
CA GLN A 13 -20.78 2.46 18.62
C GLN A 13 -19.42 2.32 19.31
N PHE A 14 -18.53 3.31 19.18
CA PHE A 14 -17.23 3.34 19.88
C PHE A 14 -17.21 4.21 21.15
N LEU A 15 -18.34 4.87 21.48
CA LEU A 15 -18.49 5.72 22.67
C LEU A 15 -19.60 5.26 23.63
N ILE A 16 -19.95 3.96 23.60
CA ILE A 16 -20.76 3.30 24.64
C ILE A 16 -19.94 2.14 25.22
N CYS A 17 -18.82 2.47 25.86
CA CYS A 17 -18.13 1.57 26.80
C CYS A 17 -17.68 2.30 28.08
N ASN A 18 -18.18 3.52 28.36
CA ASN A 18 -17.70 4.30 29.51
C ASN A 18 -18.76 5.16 30.22
N VAL A 19 -20.02 4.73 30.30
CA VAL A 19 -20.96 5.28 31.30
C VAL A 19 -21.94 4.20 31.76
N PHE A 20 -21.48 3.29 32.61
CA PHE A 20 -22.33 2.72 33.65
C PHE A 20 -21.68 3.02 35.00
N THR A 21 -21.90 4.23 35.48
CA THR A 21 -21.82 4.51 36.91
C THR A 21 -23.00 3.80 37.58
N PHE A 22 -22.84 2.51 37.88
CA PHE A 22 -23.71 1.88 38.85
C PHE A 22 -23.41 2.49 40.22
N ASN A 23 -24.44 3.12 40.80
CA ASN A 23 -24.47 3.48 42.20
C ASN A 23 -24.31 2.20 43.03
N ILE A 24 -23.08 1.87 43.44
CA ILE A 24 -22.85 0.94 44.53
C ILE A 24 -22.71 1.79 45.78
N LYS A 25 -23.84 2.01 46.47
CA LYS A 25 -23.82 2.36 47.87
C LYS A 25 -24.37 1.16 48.63
N VAL A 26 -23.54 0.67 49.55
CA VAL A 26 -23.78 -0.38 50.55
C VAL A 26 -23.45 -1.81 50.10
N LEU A 27 -22.20 -2.24 50.30
CA LEU A 27 -21.82 -3.14 51.41
C LEU A 27 -20.29 -3.07 51.65
N SER A 28 -19.89 -3.46 52.84
CA SER A 28 -18.73 -3.04 53.65
C SER A 28 -17.32 -3.26 53.08
N LYS A 29 -16.53 -2.16 53.07
CA LYS A 29 -15.18 -2.03 53.65
C LYS A 29 -14.31 -3.31 53.65
N GLU A 30 -13.73 -3.67 52.51
CA GLU A 30 -12.66 -4.67 52.43
C GLU A 30 -11.32 -4.05 52.83
N VAL A 31 -10.66 -4.69 53.78
CA VAL A 31 -9.30 -4.36 54.25
C VAL A 31 -8.32 -5.11 53.36
N ILE A 32 -7.73 -4.42 52.39
CA ILE A 32 -6.54 -4.91 51.67
C ILE A 32 -5.35 -4.74 52.63
N GLN A 33 -4.89 -5.83 53.25
CA GLN A 33 -3.57 -5.83 53.89
C GLN A 33 -2.53 -6.25 52.86
N ILE A 34 -1.78 -5.26 52.37
CA ILE A 34 -0.60 -5.46 51.53
C ILE A 34 0.56 -5.81 52.47
N ASN A 35 1.00 -7.07 52.47
CA ASN A 35 2.32 -7.47 52.96
C ASN A 35 3.11 -8.04 51.78
N ASP A 36 4.41 -7.76 51.74
CA ASP A 36 5.38 -7.96 50.64
C ASP A 36 5.67 -9.43 50.23
N THR A 37 4.62 -10.23 50.03
CA THR A 37 4.65 -11.50 49.32
C THR A 37 3.46 -11.51 48.38
N ASN A 38 3.71 -11.32 47.07
CA ASN A 38 2.70 -11.20 46.01
C ASN A 38 1.86 -12.48 45.80
N ASN A 39 1.01 -12.83 46.78
CA ASN A 39 -0.09 -13.78 46.65
C ASN A 39 -1.38 -13.03 46.97
N ILE A 40 -2.19 -12.77 45.94
CA ILE A 40 -3.55 -12.25 46.12
C ILE A 40 -4.40 -13.44 46.55
N THR A 41 -4.64 -13.58 47.84
CA THR A 41 -5.59 -14.56 48.38
C THR A 41 -6.98 -13.92 48.39
N TYR A 42 -7.87 -14.34 47.50
CA TYR A 42 -9.29 -13.95 47.54
C TYR A 42 -9.96 -14.67 48.71
N ASN A 43 -9.87 -14.09 49.90
CA ASN A 43 -10.59 -14.61 51.06
C ASN A 43 -12.06 -14.22 50.94
N SER A 44 -12.92 -15.24 50.87
CA SER A 44 -14.37 -15.09 50.90
C SER A 44 -14.84 -14.66 52.29
N ASP A 45 -15.53 -13.52 52.37
CA ASP A 45 -16.24 -13.05 53.59
C ASP A 45 -17.65 -13.69 53.72
N TRP A 46 -18.00 -14.63 52.84
CA TRP A 46 -19.30 -15.27 52.82
C TRP A 46 -19.44 -16.28 53.97
N LYS A 47 -20.11 -15.85 55.03
CA LYS A 47 -20.34 -16.69 56.21
C LYS A 47 -21.31 -17.83 55.93
N CYS A 48 -21.00 -19.00 56.47
CA CYS A 48 -21.83 -20.20 56.38
C CYS A 48 -21.77 -21.01 57.68
N LYS A 49 -22.78 -21.87 57.89
CA LYS A 49 -22.80 -22.89 58.95
C LYS A 49 -22.79 -24.31 58.41
N SER A 50 -23.25 -24.51 57.18
CA SER A 50 -23.23 -25.80 56.47
C SER A 50 -22.97 -25.58 54.98
N ASN A 51 -22.60 -26.64 54.27
CA ASN A 51 -22.30 -26.57 52.83
C ASN A 51 -23.50 -26.11 51.99
N ASP A 52 -24.73 -26.38 52.43
CA ASP A 52 -25.95 -25.99 51.71
C ASP A 52 -26.15 -24.47 51.63
N GLU A 53 -25.53 -23.70 52.53
CA GLU A 53 -25.57 -22.23 52.53
C GLU A 53 -24.62 -21.62 51.49
N CYS A 54 -23.73 -22.43 50.91
CA CYS A 54 -22.78 -22.02 49.87
C CYS A 54 -23.37 -22.28 48.47
N THR A 55 -23.98 -21.25 47.88
CA THR A 55 -24.69 -21.37 46.59
C THR A 55 -23.76 -21.44 45.37
N ALA A 56 -22.46 -21.24 45.54
CA ALA A 56 -21.50 -21.38 44.46
C ALA A 56 -21.21 -22.87 44.20
N THR A 57 -21.20 -23.26 42.93
CA THR A 57 -20.97 -24.65 42.52
C THR A 57 -19.60 -25.14 43.01
N ASN A 58 -19.55 -26.30 43.66
CA ASN A 58 -18.35 -26.90 44.24
C ASN A 58 -17.66 -26.08 45.36
N SER A 59 -18.39 -25.17 46.01
CA SER A 59 -17.92 -24.52 47.24
C SER A 59 -18.36 -25.30 48.48
N VAL A 60 -17.54 -25.23 49.53
CA VAL A 60 -17.75 -25.92 50.82
C VAL A 60 -17.67 -24.93 51.98
N CYS A 61 -18.39 -25.21 53.05
CA CYS A 61 -18.35 -24.41 54.26
C CYS A 61 -17.19 -24.86 55.16
N GLN A 62 -16.12 -24.07 55.20
CA GLN A 62 -14.93 -24.35 56.01
C GLN A 62 -14.63 -23.15 56.92
N ASN A 63 -14.40 -23.40 58.22
CA ASN A 63 -14.14 -22.35 59.21
C ASN A 63 -15.22 -21.25 59.28
N ASN A 64 -16.48 -21.62 59.08
CA ASN A 64 -17.65 -20.72 58.97
C ASN A 64 -17.63 -19.78 57.76
N LEU A 65 -16.86 -20.09 56.71
CA LEU A 65 -16.82 -19.33 55.45
C LEU A 65 -16.97 -20.27 54.24
N CYS A 66 -17.71 -19.83 53.22
CA CYS A 66 -17.81 -20.54 51.95
C CYS A 66 -16.51 -20.37 51.17
N GLN A 67 -15.83 -21.48 50.91
CA GLN A 67 -14.53 -21.53 50.27
C GLN A 67 -14.51 -22.59 49.18
N CYS A 68 -13.67 -22.42 48.18
CA CYS A 68 -13.39 -23.48 47.22
C CYS A 68 -12.43 -24.51 47.82
N GLU A 69 -12.53 -25.75 47.38
CA GLU A 69 -11.58 -26.81 47.74
C GLU A 69 -10.17 -26.45 47.27
N SER A 70 -9.14 -27.03 47.91
CA SER A 70 -7.74 -26.85 47.50
C SER A 70 -7.55 -27.16 46.01
N GLU A 71 -6.78 -26.32 45.30
CA GLU A 71 -6.67 -26.25 43.82
C GLU A 71 -7.81 -25.56 43.06
N TYR A 72 -8.85 -25.07 43.75
CA TYR A 72 -9.94 -24.34 43.10
C TYR A 72 -10.01 -22.90 43.64
N ILE A 73 -10.45 -22.00 42.77
CA ILE A 73 -10.74 -20.61 43.09
C ILE A 73 -12.13 -20.25 42.59
N PHE A 74 -12.72 -19.24 43.19
CA PHE A 74 -13.96 -18.68 42.65
C PHE A 74 -13.72 -18.13 41.25
N ASN A 75 -14.67 -18.39 40.35
CA ASN A 75 -14.75 -17.70 39.07
C ASN A 75 -15.04 -16.21 39.28
N ALA A 76 -14.94 -15.38 38.24
CA ALA A 76 -15.05 -13.92 38.35
C ALA A 76 -16.36 -13.45 39.00
N ASP A 77 -17.46 -14.17 38.74
CA ASP A 77 -18.79 -13.88 39.29
C ASP A 77 -19.06 -14.54 40.66
N MET A 78 -18.09 -15.28 41.21
CA MET A 78 -18.21 -16.05 42.47
C MET A 78 -19.37 -17.06 42.48
N THR A 79 -19.74 -17.58 41.32
CA THR A 79 -20.83 -18.56 41.11
C THR A 79 -20.38 -20.02 41.10
N SER A 80 -19.10 -20.27 40.86
CA SER A 80 -18.53 -21.61 40.79
C SER A 80 -17.06 -21.60 41.21
N CYS A 81 -16.60 -22.75 41.68
CA CYS A 81 -15.19 -23.03 41.94
C CYS A 81 -14.56 -23.69 40.70
N ILE A 82 -13.57 -23.02 40.11
CA ILE A 82 -12.83 -23.43 38.91
C ILE A 82 -11.36 -23.70 39.25
N LYS A 83 -10.74 -24.66 38.57
CA LYS A 83 -9.39 -25.13 38.90
C LYS A 83 -8.32 -24.05 38.66
N VAL A 84 -7.44 -23.81 39.62
CA VAL A 84 -6.31 -22.87 39.50
C VAL A 84 -5.31 -23.39 38.47
N ALA A 85 -4.84 -22.52 37.57
CA ALA A 85 -3.75 -22.87 36.67
C ALA A 85 -2.44 -22.96 37.48
N THR A 86 -1.59 -23.92 37.17
CA THR A 86 -0.28 -24.16 37.79
C THR A 86 0.90 -23.77 36.88
N GLY A 87 0.63 -23.28 35.67
CA GLY A 87 1.66 -22.87 34.74
C GLY A 87 1.18 -22.18 33.47
N LEU A 88 2.14 -21.80 32.63
CA LEU A 88 1.89 -21.31 31.28
C LEU A 88 1.42 -22.48 30.41
N TYR A 89 0.43 -22.22 29.56
CA TYR A 89 -0.25 -23.19 28.68
C TYR A 89 -1.20 -24.18 29.34
N ASP A 90 -1.49 -24.01 30.62
CA ASP A 90 -2.57 -24.76 31.27
C ASP A 90 -3.93 -24.44 30.66
N THR A 91 -4.82 -25.41 30.71
CA THR A 91 -6.21 -25.23 30.29
C THR A 91 -6.92 -24.30 31.25
N CYS A 92 -7.73 -23.41 30.69
CA CYS A 92 -8.50 -22.43 31.47
C CYS A 92 -9.87 -22.18 30.85
N GLU A 93 -10.78 -21.73 31.69
CA GLU A 93 -12.11 -21.25 31.37
C GLU A 93 -12.16 -19.71 31.48
N GLU A 94 -11.52 -19.17 32.53
CA GLU A 94 -11.49 -17.75 32.83
C GLU A 94 -10.07 -17.25 33.15
N THR A 95 -9.87 -15.93 33.00
CA THR A 95 -8.57 -15.29 33.25
C THR A 95 -8.14 -15.33 34.72
N ILE A 96 -9.08 -15.46 35.67
CA ILE A 96 -8.77 -15.52 37.09
C ILE A 96 -7.92 -16.76 37.44
N GLN A 97 -8.12 -17.89 36.74
CA GLN A 97 -7.31 -19.11 36.91
C GLN A 97 -5.83 -18.85 36.60
N CYS A 98 -5.58 -18.19 35.47
CA CYS A 98 -4.23 -17.89 35.01
C CYS A 98 -3.56 -16.83 35.89
N SER A 99 -4.28 -15.73 36.19
CA SER A 99 -3.72 -14.59 36.93
C SER A 99 -3.46 -14.89 38.41
N THR A 100 -4.08 -15.93 38.98
CA THR A 100 -3.78 -16.40 40.34
C THR A 100 -2.36 -16.94 40.44
N TYR A 101 -1.89 -17.71 39.45
CA TYR A 101 -0.56 -18.31 39.49
C TYR A 101 0.51 -17.53 38.71
N LEU A 102 0.17 -17.06 37.51
CA LEU A 102 1.08 -16.31 36.63
C LEU A 102 1.08 -14.80 36.93
N LEU A 103 0.32 -14.37 37.95
CA LEU A 103 0.16 -12.98 38.39
C LEU A 103 -0.49 -12.07 37.33
N SER A 104 -0.46 -10.77 37.61
CA SER A 104 -1.03 -9.74 36.74
C SER A 104 -0.42 -9.78 35.34
N GLY A 105 -1.28 -9.79 34.32
CA GLY A 105 -0.86 -9.85 32.91
C GLY A 105 -1.14 -11.19 32.23
N ALA A 106 -1.37 -12.26 32.99
CA ALA A 106 -1.84 -13.52 32.44
C ALA A 106 -3.31 -13.42 31.99
N LYS A 107 -3.64 -14.08 30.89
CA LYS A 107 -4.98 -14.13 30.29
C LYS A 107 -5.32 -15.55 29.84
N CYS A 108 -6.60 -15.89 29.96
CA CYS A 108 -7.14 -17.08 29.31
C CYS A 108 -7.50 -16.74 27.86
N ILE A 109 -6.73 -17.22 26.90
CA ILE A 109 -6.95 -16.99 25.46
C ILE A 109 -7.08 -18.35 24.79
N ASN A 110 -8.16 -18.57 24.06
CA ASN A 110 -8.44 -19.85 23.40
C ASN A 110 -8.40 -21.06 24.36
N LYS A 111 -8.91 -20.89 25.59
CA LYS A 111 -8.91 -21.89 26.66
C LYS A 111 -7.53 -22.27 27.20
N VAL A 112 -6.52 -21.43 26.97
CA VAL A 112 -5.14 -21.68 27.39
C VAL A 112 -4.58 -20.44 28.11
N CYS A 113 -3.86 -20.66 29.20
CA CYS A 113 -3.20 -19.58 29.95
C CYS A 113 -1.97 -19.07 29.22
N VAL A 114 -1.97 -17.78 28.87
CA VAL A 114 -0.87 -17.09 28.19
C VAL A 114 -0.63 -15.71 28.80
N CYS A 115 0.56 -15.14 28.63
CA CYS A 115 0.77 -13.72 28.91
C CYS A 115 0.06 -12.88 27.84
N GLY A 116 -0.73 -11.90 28.28
CA GLY A 116 -1.47 -11.01 27.40
C GLY A 116 -0.58 -9.98 26.70
N PRO A 117 -1.16 -9.16 25.81
CA PRO A 117 -0.42 -8.10 25.11
C PRO A 117 0.30 -7.16 26.09
N GLY A 118 1.58 -6.87 25.82
CA GLY A 118 2.42 -6.05 26.69
C GLY A 118 3.00 -6.79 27.90
N TYR A 119 2.92 -8.12 27.95
CA TYR A 119 3.54 -8.96 28.98
C TYR A 119 4.32 -10.12 28.35
N TYR A 120 5.41 -10.52 29.00
CA TYR A 120 6.26 -11.64 28.59
C TYR A 120 6.47 -12.61 29.76
N TYR A 121 6.75 -13.88 29.45
CA TYR A 121 6.91 -14.93 30.47
C TYR A 121 8.38 -15.07 30.88
N LEU A 122 8.66 -14.87 32.16
CA LEU A 122 9.99 -15.09 32.77
C LEU A 122 9.85 -15.26 34.29
N HIS A 123 10.70 -16.06 34.91
CA HIS A 123 10.63 -16.34 36.35
C HIS A 123 9.27 -16.89 36.80
N GLY A 124 8.66 -17.75 35.96
CA GLY A 124 7.40 -18.42 36.23
C GLY A 124 6.17 -17.50 36.37
N ARG A 125 6.23 -16.29 35.82
CA ARG A 125 5.13 -15.30 35.84
C ARG A 125 5.11 -14.45 34.58
N CYS A 126 4.01 -13.74 34.36
CA CYS A 126 3.92 -12.72 33.35
C CYS A 126 4.48 -11.39 33.88
N ASN A 127 5.56 -10.91 33.29
CA ASN A 127 6.18 -9.63 33.59
C ASN A 127 5.73 -8.60 32.57
N ARG A 128 5.52 -7.36 33.00
CA ARG A 128 5.17 -6.26 32.10
C ARG A 128 6.38 -5.96 31.22
N TYR A 129 6.16 -5.94 29.90
CA TYR A 129 7.14 -5.50 28.93
C TYR A 129 7.41 -4.00 29.08
N VAL A 130 8.69 -3.63 29.25
CA VAL A 130 9.18 -2.24 29.19
C VAL A 130 10.27 -2.18 28.14
N GLY A 131 10.04 -1.37 27.11
CA GLY A 131 10.97 -1.22 25.99
C GLY A 131 12.18 -0.34 26.35
N LEU A 132 13.17 -0.31 25.46
CA LEU A 132 14.29 0.63 25.58
C LEU A 132 13.80 2.08 25.71
N TYR A 133 14.51 2.87 26.51
CA TYR A 133 14.22 4.29 26.80
C TYR A 133 12.96 4.55 27.62
N GLU A 134 12.22 3.52 28.03
CA GLU A 134 11.07 3.66 28.93
C GLU A 134 11.48 3.54 30.40
N LYS A 135 10.57 3.96 31.29
CA LYS A 135 10.79 3.94 32.74
C LYS A 135 10.65 2.54 33.32
N CYS A 136 11.65 2.12 34.09
CA CYS A 136 11.71 0.84 34.79
C CYS A 136 11.99 1.02 36.28
N LYS A 137 11.71 -0.02 37.08
CA LYS A 137 12.07 -0.09 38.50
C LYS A 137 13.21 -1.07 38.75
N GLN A 138 13.27 -2.14 37.97
CA GLN A 138 14.22 -3.24 38.11
C GLN A 138 14.53 -3.87 36.75
N ASP A 139 15.61 -4.62 36.65
CA ASP A 139 16.11 -5.17 35.38
C ASP A 139 15.09 -6.08 34.68
N VAL A 140 14.33 -6.87 35.45
CA VAL A 140 13.25 -7.74 34.94
C VAL A 140 12.04 -6.97 34.41
N ASP A 141 11.99 -5.64 34.52
CA ASP A 141 10.99 -4.86 33.78
C ASP A 141 11.43 -4.67 32.32
N CYS A 142 12.74 -4.59 32.08
CA CYS A 142 13.33 -4.34 30.78
C CYS A 142 13.45 -5.62 29.97
N TYR A 143 12.69 -5.72 28.89
CA TYR A 143 12.76 -6.84 27.97
C TYR A 143 12.79 -6.33 26.55
N VAL A 144 13.83 -6.70 25.80
CA VAL A 144 14.11 -6.12 24.48
C VAL A 144 14.24 -7.19 23.40
N ASN A 145 14.53 -8.44 23.78
CA ASN A 145 14.61 -9.58 22.87
C ASN A 145 14.72 -10.90 23.68
N ALA A 146 14.93 -12.02 23.00
CA ALA A 146 15.10 -13.35 23.60
C ALA A 146 16.31 -13.51 24.54
N ASP A 147 17.30 -12.61 24.48
CA ASP A 147 18.47 -12.62 25.36
C ASP A 147 18.12 -11.99 26.74
N PHE A 148 18.02 -12.82 27.79
CA PHE A 148 17.60 -12.40 29.13
C PHE A 148 18.51 -11.35 29.79
N GLU A 149 19.77 -11.27 29.36
CA GLU A 149 20.79 -10.36 29.87
C GLU A 149 20.99 -9.10 29.01
N ALA A 150 20.26 -8.96 27.91
CA ALA A 150 20.54 -7.93 26.90
C ALA A 150 20.12 -6.52 27.30
N SER A 151 19.24 -6.38 28.29
CA SER A 151 18.79 -5.09 28.82
C SER A 151 18.89 -5.00 30.33
N VAL A 152 19.14 -3.78 30.82
CA VAL A 152 19.30 -3.44 32.24
C VAL A 152 18.50 -2.17 32.55
N CYS A 153 17.99 -2.08 33.78
CA CYS A 153 17.34 -0.88 34.29
C CYS A 153 18.39 0.07 34.88
N ASP A 154 18.99 0.90 34.04
CA ASP A 154 20.01 1.85 34.45
C ASP A 154 19.41 3.22 34.76
N ASN A 155 19.52 3.66 36.02
CA ASN A 155 18.96 4.93 36.51
C ASN A 155 17.46 5.09 36.22
N GLY A 156 16.70 4.00 36.33
CA GLY A 156 15.25 3.97 36.11
C GLY A 156 14.83 4.03 34.65
N ILE A 157 15.75 3.82 33.70
CA ILE A 157 15.48 3.77 32.27
C ILE A 157 16.07 2.48 31.66
N CYS A 158 15.29 1.77 30.85
CA CYS A 158 15.79 0.57 30.16
C CYS A 158 16.83 0.93 29.09
N LYS A 159 17.99 0.28 29.15
CA LYS A 159 19.09 0.42 28.18
C LYS A 159 19.68 -0.94 27.84
N CYS A 160 20.44 -1.02 26.75
CA CYS A 160 21.24 -2.21 26.47
C CYS A 160 22.31 -2.38 27.55
N THR A 161 22.50 -3.62 28.01
CA THR A 161 23.56 -3.98 28.95
C THR A 161 24.93 -3.72 28.31
N PRO A 162 25.96 -3.28 29.06
CA PRO A 162 27.31 -3.14 28.51
C PRO A 162 27.81 -4.40 27.80
N GLY A 163 28.31 -4.25 26.58
CA GLY A 163 28.68 -5.37 25.69
C GLY A 163 27.55 -5.84 24.76
N PHE A 164 26.45 -5.09 24.71
CA PHE A 164 25.38 -5.25 23.73
C PHE A 164 25.21 -3.96 22.93
N TYR A 165 25.05 -4.10 21.62
CA TYR A 165 24.72 -3.01 20.71
C TYR A 165 23.22 -2.98 20.46
N GLN A 166 22.70 -1.79 20.21
CA GLN A 166 21.29 -1.60 19.89
C GLN A 166 21.04 -1.83 18.39
N ARG A 167 19.96 -2.53 18.07
CA ARG A 167 19.44 -2.61 16.70
C ARG A 167 18.13 -1.86 16.60
N GLU A 168 18.05 -1.01 15.57
CA GLU A 168 17.01 -0.01 15.41
C GLU A 168 16.89 0.85 16.68
N TYR A 169 15.83 0.68 17.48
CA TYR A 169 15.61 1.37 18.75
C TYR A 169 14.91 0.50 19.79
N ARG A 170 14.81 -0.81 19.56
CA ARG A 170 13.91 -1.70 20.34
C ARG A 170 14.58 -2.97 20.83
N THR A 171 15.67 -3.40 20.21
CA THR A 171 16.36 -4.66 20.57
C THR A 171 17.82 -4.42 20.86
N CYS A 172 18.41 -5.28 21.68
CA CYS A 172 19.83 -5.31 21.96
C CYS A 172 20.38 -6.67 21.53
N ARG A 173 21.59 -6.70 20.96
CA ARG A 173 22.30 -7.92 20.60
C ARG A 173 23.73 -7.87 21.09
N ARG A 174 24.31 -9.02 21.37
CA ARG A 174 25.66 -9.14 21.92
C ARG A 174 26.70 -8.67 20.90
N GLU A 175 27.67 -7.89 21.37
CA GLU A 175 28.83 -7.46 20.58
C GLU A 175 29.92 -8.53 20.66
N GLY A 176 30.28 -9.13 19.52
CA GLY A 176 31.55 -9.80 19.31
C GLY A 176 32.62 -8.76 18.98
N LYS A 177 33.64 -8.63 19.82
CA LYS A 177 34.68 -7.58 19.73
C LYS A 177 36.00 -8.10 19.19
N LYS A 178 36.18 -9.42 19.10
CA LYS A 178 37.39 -10.07 18.59
C LYS A 178 37.07 -11.41 17.92
N ASP A 179 38.07 -11.96 17.24
CA ASP A 179 38.02 -13.32 16.70
C ASP A 179 37.73 -14.34 17.80
N GLY A 180 36.85 -15.30 17.50
CA GLY A 180 36.44 -16.33 18.46
C GLY A 180 35.27 -15.95 19.35
N ASP A 181 34.82 -14.69 19.34
CA ASP A 181 33.62 -14.29 20.07
C ASP A 181 32.36 -14.88 19.42
N GLU A 182 31.37 -15.22 20.25
CA GLU A 182 30.08 -15.76 19.79
C GLU A 182 29.28 -14.74 18.97
N CYS A 183 28.61 -15.20 17.92
CA CYS A 183 27.72 -14.40 17.09
C CYS A 183 26.57 -15.24 16.54
N THR A 184 25.48 -14.58 16.11
CA THR A 184 24.42 -15.22 15.33
C THR A 184 24.36 -14.61 13.92
N ILE A 185 24.66 -13.33 13.76
CA ILE A 185 24.71 -12.64 12.47
C ILE A 185 26.00 -11.83 12.30
N ASN A 186 26.34 -11.48 11.07
CA ASN A 186 27.54 -10.68 10.77
C ASN A 186 27.59 -9.37 11.56
N ASN A 187 26.45 -8.71 11.75
CA ASN A 187 26.36 -7.44 12.49
C ASN A 187 26.71 -7.58 13.98
N ASP A 188 26.69 -8.80 14.53
CA ASP A 188 27.15 -9.05 15.91
C ASP A 188 28.67 -8.86 16.03
N CYS A 189 29.42 -9.04 14.95
CA CYS A 189 30.87 -8.86 14.93
C CYS A 189 31.23 -7.40 14.66
N THR A 190 31.60 -6.68 15.72
CA THR A 190 31.77 -5.22 15.75
C THR A 190 33.21 -4.73 15.51
N PHE A 191 34.05 -5.56 14.91
CA PHE A 191 35.44 -5.25 14.55
C PHE A 191 35.68 -5.37 13.05
N ASP A 192 36.77 -4.78 12.56
CA ASP A 192 37.00 -4.58 11.12
C ASP A 192 37.00 -5.88 10.31
N ASN A 193 36.20 -5.89 9.23
CA ASN A 193 36.05 -7.00 8.29
C ASN A 193 35.66 -8.34 8.94
N ALA A 194 34.89 -8.31 10.02
CA ALA A 194 34.44 -9.53 10.68
C ALA A 194 33.17 -10.11 10.06
N ILE A 195 33.12 -11.43 9.88
CA ILE A 195 31.93 -12.18 9.47
C ILE A 195 31.58 -13.24 10.52
N CYS A 196 30.30 -13.57 10.63
CA CYS A 196 29.82 -14.59 11.55
C CYS A 196 29.74 -15.95 10.85
N THR A 197 30.76 -16.77 11.04
CA THR A 197 30.86 -18.12 10.45
C THR A 197 30.69 -19.15 11.55
N GLU A 198 29.79 -20.13 11.36
CA GLU A 198 29.54 -21.18 12.36
C GLU A 198 29.26 -20.66 13.78
N PHE A 199 28.56 -19.51 13.88
CA PHE A 199 28.22 -18.84 15.15
C PHE A 199 29.42 -18.25 15.92
N VAL A 200 30.54 -18.04 15.23
CA VAL A 200 31.76 -17.44 15.76
C VAL A 200 32.23 -16.30 14.85
N CYS A 201 32.64 -15.19 15.44
CA CYS A 201 33.21 -14.06 14.71
C CYS A 201 34.59 -14.43 14.18
N LYS A 202 34.78 -14.25 12.87
CA LYS A 202 36.06 -14.44 12.18
C LYS A 202 36.47 -13.18 11.44
N ALA A 203 37.72 -12.76 11.62
CA ALA A 203 38.30 -11.75 10.75
C ALA A 203 38.35 -12.31 9.32
N SER A 204 37.88 -11.54 8.33
CA SER A 204 37.85 -11.97 6.93
C SER A 204 39.28 -12.12 6.35
N GLN A 205 39.92 -13.23 6.69
CA GLN A 205 40.98 -13.86 5.91
C GLN A 205 40.48 -15.25 5.51
N VAL A 206 40.54 -15.51 4.20
CA VAL A 206 40.18 -16.80 3.63
C VAL A 206 41.24 -17.80 4.06
N GLU A 207 40.89 -18.71 4.96
CA GLU A 207 41.51 -20.03 5.05
C GLU A 207 40.54 -21.00 5.75
N GLU A 208 40.24 -22.09 5.06
CA GLU A 208 39.50 -23.23 5.60
C GLU A 208 40.32 -23.90 6.71
N ALA A 209 39.65 -24.30 7.80
CA ALA A 209 40.16 -25.32 8.68
C ALA A 209 39.02 -26.23 9.16
N ILE A 210 39.35 -27.51 9.15
CA ILE A 210 38.54 -28.70 9.36
C ILE A 210 38.61 -29.15 10.83
N GLU A 211 37.55 -29.87 11.25
CA GLU A 211 37.49 -31.00 12.21
C GLU A 211 36.94 -30.86 13.66
N LEU A 212 35.92 -31.71 13.88
CA LEU A 212 35.63 -32.65 15.00
C LEU A 212 35.25 -32.17 16.41
N ALA A 213 34.16 -32.77 16.89
CA ALA A 213 34.11 -33.29 18.27
C ALA A 213 33.31 -34.61 18.34
N SER A 214 33.84 -35.54 19.14
CA SER A 214 33.37 -36.89 19.43
C SER A 214 32.88 -37.04 20.88
N ASP A 215 31.97 -38.00 21.07
CA ASP A 215 31.69 -38.89 22.23
C ASP A 215 31.55 -38.35 23.67
N ALA A 216 30.48 -38.76 24.36
CA ALA A 216 30.52 -39.88 25.32
C ALA A 216 29.17 -40.11 26.03
N MET A 217 28.75 -41.38 26.11
CA MET A 217 27.78 -41.90 27.06
C MET A 217 28.40 -42.07 28.45
N LEU A 218 27.59 -41.98 29.51
CA LEU A 218 27.83 -42.70 30.76
C LEU A 218 26.50 -43.13 31.41
N THR A 219 26.49 -44.39 31.82
CA THR A 219 25.48 -45.09 32.63
C THR A 219 25.85 -45.03 34.12
N THR A 220 24.87 -45.21 35.00
CA THR A 220 25.05 -45.91 36.29
C THR A 220 23.77 -46.66 36.69
N ASN A 221 23.91 -47.94 37.05
CA ASN A 221 22.92 -48.76 37.75
C ASN A 221 23.22 -48.73 39.27
N ASN A 222 22.21 -48.72 40.16
CA ASN A 222 21.70 -49.91 40.89
C ASN A 222 20.92 -49.55 42.18
N SER A 223 19.74 -50.18 42.31
CA SER A 223 18.95 -50.60 43.49
C SER A 223 18.85 -49.73 44.76
N ASP A 224 17.63 -49.31 45.10
CA ASP A 224 16.91 -49.84 46.27
C ASP A 224 15.40 -49.57 46.17
N ALA A 225 14.58 -50.55 46.57
CA ALA A 225 13.13 -50.44 46.60
C ALA A 225 12.71 -49.59 47.82
N ASN A 226 12.51 -48.30 47.60
CA ASN A 226 11.74 -47.41 48.44
C ASN A 226 10.93 -46.52 47.50
N GLU A 227 9.66 -46.21 47.83
CA GLU A 227 8.81 -45.36 46.98
C GLU A 227 9.58 -44.12 46.51
N GLU A 228 9.90 -44.09 45.22
CA GLU A 228 10.73 -43.05 44.63
C GLU A 228 9.95 -41.74 44.67
N ILE A 229 10.45 -40.74 45.40
CA ILE A 229 9.81 -39.42 45.52
C ILE A 229 9.76 -38.82 44.12
N ARG A 230 8.55 -38.42 43.70
CA ARG A 230 8.27 -37.86 42.37
C ARG A 230 7.42 -36.61 42.49
N VAL A 231 7.49 -35.77 41.47
CA VAL A 231 6.49 -34.72 41.25
C VAL A 231 5.10 -35.38 41.19
N ASP A 232 4.11 -34.72 41.80
CA ASP A 232 2.76 -35.22 42.09
C ASP A 232 2.68 -36.35 43.14
N GLY A 233 3.80 -36.77 43.73
CA GLY A 233 3.83 -37.71 44.86
C GLY A 233 3.29 -37.10 46.15
N ASN A 234 2.73 -37.92 47.04
CA ASN A 234 2.13 -37.43 48.28
C ASN A 234 3.16 -36.81 49.25
N CYS A 235 2.77 -35.73 49.93
CA CYS A 235 3.57 -35.05 50.94
C CYS A 235 2.66 -34.46 52.04
N MET A 236 3.23 -34.22 53.20
CA MET A 236 2.60 -33.49 54.29
C MET A 236 3.29 -32.15 54.55
N THR A 237 4.60 -32.08 54.27
CA THR A 237 5.43 -30.88 54.45
C THR A 237 6.42 -30.73 53.29
N ASN A 238 7.00 -29.54 53.15
CA ASN A 238 8.03 -29.30 52.12
C ASN A 238 9.26 -30.21 52.25
N GLU A 239 9.54 -30.76 53.45
CA GLU A 239 10.69 -31.66 53.65
C GLU A 239 10.52 -32.98 52.88
N ASP A 240 9.28 -33.45 52.71
CA ASP A 240 8.96 -34.67 51.97
C ASP A 240 9.32 -34.55 50.47
N CYS A 241 9.39 -33.31 49.95
CA CYS A 241 9.70 -33.00 48.56
C CYS A 241 11.17 -32.64 48.32
N ARG A 242 11.99 -32.60 49.39
CA ARG A 242 13.36 -32.08 49.33
C ARG A 242 14.26 -32.84 48.36
N ALA A 243 14.02 -34.15 48.18
CA ALA A 243 14.78 -35.00 47.27
C ALA A 243 14.64 -34.60 45.79
N LEU A 244 13.54 -33.94 45.41
CA LEU A 244 13.31 -33.44 44.06
C LEU A 244 14.15 -32.20 43.73
N GLY A 245 14.64 -31.49 44.76
CA GLY A 245 15.26 -30.16 44.65
C GLY A 245 14.26 -29.09 44.18
N ASN A 246 14.37 -27.84 44.66
CA ASN A 246 13.48 -26.73 44.27
C ASN A 246 12.00 -27.14 44.14
N ALA A 247 11.47 -27.82 45.17
CA ALA A 247 10.13 -28.38 45.21
C ALA A 247 9.48 -28.11 46.56
N VAL A 248 8.16 -27.93 46.54
CA VAL A 248 7.33 -27.63 47.70
C VAL A 248 6.14 -28.56 47.77
N CYS A 249 5.67 -28.82 48.98
CA CYS A 249 4.44 -29.55 49.19
C CYS A 249 3.24 -28.63 48.94
N SER A 250 2.38 -29.03 48.01
CA SER A 250 1.17 -28.29 47.67
C SER A 250 0.15 -28.37 48.82
N PRO A 251 -0.85 -27.46 48.86
CA PRO A 251 -1.92 -27.52 49.84
C PRO A 251 -2.79 -28.79 49.79
N ILE A 252 -2.75 -29.58 48.71
CA ILE A 252 -3.44 -30.89 48.62
C ILE A 252 -2.57 -32.06 49.07
N GLY A 253 -1.35 -31.79 49.55
CA GLY A 253 -0.43 -32.82 49.98
C GLY A 253 0.23 -33.56 48.82
N THR A 254 0.58 -32.86 47.74
CA THR A 254 1.40 -33.40 46.63
C THR A 254 2.63 -32.55 46.36
N CYS A 255 3.77 -33.17 46.04
CA CYS A 255 4.99 -32.47 45.71
C CYS A 255 4.89 -31.80 44.34
N ARG A 256 5.17 -30.49 44.27
CA ARG A 256 5.28 -29.76 43.01
C ARG A 256 6.57 -28.98 42.95
N CYS A 257 7.06 -28.73 41.74
CA CYS A 257 8.20 -27.86 41.54
C CYS A 257 7.91 -26.41 41.97
N ASP A 258 8.96 -25.72 42.39
CA ASP A 258 8.94 -24.29 42.65
C ASP A 258 8.57 -23.52 41.38
N ARG A 259 8.15 -22.27 41.57
CA ARG A 259 7.89 -21.38 40.43
C ARG A 259 9.17 -21.28 39.57
N ALA A 260 8.99 -21.24 38.25
CA ALA A 260 10.07 -21.26 37.25
C ALA A 260 10.89 -22.56 37.21
N HIS A 261 10.36 -23.66 37.77
CA HIS A 261 10.93 -24.99 37.65
C HIS A 261 9.88 -25.95 37.08
N PHE A 262 10.34 -26.98 36.35
CA PHE A 262 9.48 -27.99 35.75
C PHE A 262 10.00 -29.40 36.03
N ALA A 263 9.10 -30.37 36.05
CA ALA A 263 9.46 -31.76 36.30
C ALA A 263 10.32 -32.30 35.16
N SER A 264 11.38 -33.06 35.49
CA SER A 264 12.09 -33.85 34.49
C SER A 264 11.20 -34.88 33.82
N ALA A 265 11.67 -35.48 32.73
CA ALA A 265 10.95 -36.55 32.03
C ALA A 265 10.60 -37.75 32.93
N THR A 266 11.39 -38.01 33.97
CA THR A 266 11.15 -39.07 34.97
C THR A 266 10.33 -38.59 36.16
N GLY A 267 10.11 -37.29 36.31
CA GLY A 267 9.43 -36.67 37.44
C GLY A 267 10.22 -36.70 38.76
N THR A 268 11.52 -37.03 38.72
CA THR A 268 12.36 -37.25 39.91
C THR A 268 13.20 -36.04 40.29
N GLU A 269 13.19 -34.98 39.49
CA GLU A 269 13.91 -33.73 39.77
C GLU A 269 13.13 -32.54 39.20
N CYS A 270 13.28 -31.37 39.82
CA CYS A 270 12.76 -30.12 39.30
C CYS A 270 13.87 -29.31 38.61
N ILE A 271 13.72 -29.17 37.30
CA ILE A 271 14.66 -28.50 36.41
C ILE A 271 14.33 -26.99 36.36
N PRO A 272 15.32 -26.09 36.54
CA PRO A 272 15.11 -24.66 36.37
C PRO A 272 14.83 -24.28 34.91
N GLU A 273 13.91 -23.35 34.70
CA GLU A 273 13.65 -22.74 33.39
C GLU A 273 14.85 -21.90 32.90
N LEU A 274 14.98 -21.73 31.59
CA LEU A 274 15.94 -20.79 31.00
C LEU A 274 15.70 -19.39 31.55
N GLY A 275 16.78 -18.69 31.85
CA GLY A 275 16.74 -17.40 32.52
C GLY A 275 16.83 -17.48 34.04
N GLU A 276 16.73 -18.65 34.67
CA GLU A 276 16.98 -18.80 36.10
C GLU A 276 18.48 -18.75 36.47
N PRO A 277 18.82 -18.42 37.73
CA PRO A 277 20.20 -18.40 38.19
C PRO A 277 20.88 -19.78 38.11
N CYS A 278 22.18 -19.77 37.81
CA CYS A 278 23.02 -20.97 37.75
C CYS A 278 24.45 -20.68 38.21
N GLN A 279 25.22 -21.73 38.42
CA GLN A 279 26.66 -21.68 38.64
C GLN A 279 27.39 -22.20 37.39
N GLU A 280 28.49 -21.56 36.99
CA GLU A 280 29.21 -21.86 35.74
C GLU A 280 29.71 -23.31 35.64
N SER A 281 29.90 -23.99 36.78
CA SER A 281 30.30 -25.40 36.85
C SER A 281 29.17 -26.40 36.63
N GLN A 282 27.91 -25.95 36.56
CA GLN A 282 26.75 -26.83 36.39
C GLN A 282 26.57 -27.23 34.92
N LYS A 283 26.28 -28.52 34.69
CA LYS A 283 25.88 -29.01 33.38
C LYS A 283 24.42 -28.63 33.10
N GLY A 284 24.13 -28.16 31.90
CA GLY A 284 22.76 -27.81 31.48
C GLY A 284 21.83 -29.02 31.49
N TYR A 285 20.63 -28.82 32.01
CA TYR A 285 19.54 -29.81 32.02
C TYR A 285 18.75 -29.80 30.70
N ILE A 286 18.61 -28.61 30.11
CA ILE A 286 17.96 -28.40 28.81
C ILE A 286 19.02 -28.61 27.72
N GLU A 287 18.68 -29.34 26.67
CA GLU A 287 19.59 -29.58 25.55
C GLU A 287 20.05 -28.24 24.94
N LYS A 288 21.34 -28.13 24.61
CA LYS A 288 21.97 -26.88 24.12
C LYS A 288 21.90 -25.67 25.08
N SER A 289 21.57 -25.90 26.36
CA SER A 289 21.65 -24.87 27.40
C SER A 289 22.99 -24.91 28.13
N PHE A 290 23.44 -23.74 28.59
CA PHE A 290 24.62 -23.60 29.43
C PHE A 290 24.49 -22.42 30.39
N CYS A 291 25.32 -22.38 31.41
CA CYS A 291 25.35 -21.29 32.37
C CYS A 291 26.20 -20.14 31.83
N ARG A 292 25.57 -19.03 31.42
CA ARG A 292 26.25 -17.83 30.91
C ARG A 292 26.11 -16.70 31.93
N LYS A 293 27.22 -16.25 32.51
CA LYS A 293 27.25 -15.16 33.53
C LYS A 293 26.26 -15.38 34.68
N GLY A 294 26.15 -16.63 35.14
CA GLY A 294 25.27 -17.00 36.25
C GLY A 294 23.79 -17.13 35.92
N ARG A 295 23.41 -17.21 34.63
CA ARG A 295 22.04 -17.45 34.17
C ARG A 295 21.99 -18.58 33.14
N TRP A 296 20.96 -19.44 33.19
CA TRP A 296 20.75 -20.46 32.16
C TRP A 296 20.37 -19.81 30.82
N SER A 297 21.16 -20.07 29.78
CA SER A 297 21.00 -19.48 28.45
C SER A 297 21.16 -20.55 27.36
N CYS A 298 20.58 -20.29 26.20
CA CYS A 298 20.77 -21.10 25.00
C CYS A 298 22.10 -20.79 24.29
N SER A 299 22.64 -21.79 23.60
CA SER A 299 23.73 -21.62 22.63
C SER A 299 23.39 -20.61 21.54
N SER A 300 24.41 -20.03 20.89
CA SER A 300 24.23 -18.92 19.93
C SER A 300 23.47 -19.32 18.65
N ASP A 301 23.33 -20.62 18.39
CA ASP A 301 22.53 -21.25 17.34
C ASP A 301 21.08 -21.55 17.75
N THR A 302 20.74 -21.30 19.01
CA THR A 302 19.41 -21.59 19.54
C THR A 302 18.80 -20.39 20.29
N VAL A 303 17.50 -20.44 20.52
CA VAL A 303 16.73 -19.42 21.23
C VAL A 303 15.76 -20.09 22.20
N ALA A 304 15.53 -19.48 23.35
CA ALA A 304 14.59 -20.00 24.33
C ALA A 304 13.18 -20.07 23.73
N SER A 305 12.51 -21.20 23.94
CA SER A 305 11.09 -21.34 23.69
C SER A 305 10.29 -20.39 24.61
N LYS A 306 9.03 -20.11 24.26
CA LYS A 306 8.19 -19.16 25.00
C LYS A 306 7.94 -19.50 26.47
N ASN A 307 8.00 -20.79 26.83
CA ASN A 307 7.91 -21.25 28.22
C ASN A 307 9.27 -21.41 28.89
N ASN A 308 10.37 -21.06 28.21
CA ASN A 308 11.74 -21.15 28.69
C ASN A 308 12.19 -22.58 29.03
N ARG A 309 11.67 -23.61 28.33
CA ARG A 309 11.97 -25.03 28.62
C ARG A 309 12.77 -25.74 27.53
N GLU A 310 12.95 -25.11 26.39
CA GLU A 310 13.63 -25.67 25.22
C GLU A 310 14.49 -24.61 24.55
N CYS A 311 15.60 -25.03 23.93
CA CYS A 311 16.41 -24.21 23.05
C CYS A 311 16.10 -24.58 21.60
N LEU A 312 15.37 -23.72 20.89
CA LEU A 312 14.90 -23.92 19.52
C LEU A 312 15.94 -23.41 18.51
N GLU A 313 16.14 -24.12 17.41
CA GLU A 313 17.05 -23.69 16.32
C GLU A 313 16.62 -22.35 15.72
N VAL A 314 17.57 -21.41 15.63
CA VAL A 314 17.31 -20.06 15.12
C VAL A 314 17.49 -20.02 13.63
N THR A 315 16.67 -19.21 12.94
CA THR A 315 16.95 -18.87 11.55
C THR A 315 17.56 -17.47 11.43
N ARG A 316 18.56 -17.36 10.56
CA ARG A 316 19.25 -16.09 10.25
C ARG A 316 18.68 -15.41 9.00
N GLU A 317 17.74 -16.06 8.32
CA GLU A 317 17.29 -15.67 6.99
C GLU A 317 15.84 -15.18 7.00
N HIS A 318 15.58 -14.08 6.29
CA HIS A 318 14.21 -13.74 5.89
C HIS A 318 13.69 -14.82 4.93
N ASN A 319 12.48 -15.32 5.16
CA ASN A 319 11.95 -16.56 4.60
C ASN A 319 12.69 -17.84 5.03
N GLY A 320 13.42 -17.78 6.14
CA GLY A 320 13.95 -18.96 6.83
C GLY A 320 12.83 -19.81 7.44
N ASN A 321 13.10 -21.09 7.70
CA ASN A 321 12.10 -22.00 8.28
C ASN A 321 11.84 -21.68 9.75
N CYS A 322 10.59 -21.81 10.17
CA CYS A 322 10.19 -21.71 11.56
C CYS A 322 8.97 -22.60 11.83
N GLU A 323 8.84 -23.00 13.09
CA GLU A 323 7.65 -23.61 13.67
C GLU A 323 7.05 -22.69 14.75
N HIS A 324 7.94 -21.99 15.46
CA HIS A 324 7.63 -21.03 16.51
C HIS A 324 8.16 -19.64 16.17
N ILE A 325 7.52 -18.59 16.69
CA ILE A 325 7.89 -17.19 16.42
C ILE A 325 9.26 -16.83 17.00
N GLU A 326 9.65 -17.48 18.11
CA GLU A 326 10.92 -17.27 18.80
C GLU A 326 12.11 -17.54 17.86
N GLN A 327 11.99 -18.50 16.94
CA GLN A 327 13.03 -18.84 15.96
C GLN A 327 13.35 -17.68 15.01
N CYS A 328 12.43 -16.72 14.86
CA CYS A 328 12.58 -15.54 14.03
C CYS A 328 13.19 -14.34 14.78
N TYR A 329 13.58 -14.46 16.06
CA TYR A 329 13.97 -13.33 16.91
C TYR A 329 15.14 -12.48 16.35
N VAL A 330 15.99 -13.06 15.50
CA VAL A 330 17.09 -12.36 14.80
C VAL A 330 16.56 -11.23 13.94
N LEU A 331 15.36 -11.38 13.37
CA LEU A 331 14.73 -10.37 12.52
C LEU A 331 14.04 -9.26 13.34
N GLY A 332 14.01 -9.36 14.67
CA GLY A 332 13.39 -8.37 15.55
C GLY A 332 11.94 -8.68 15.94
N PRO A 333 11.31 -7.80 16.74
CA PRO A 333 10.02 -8.08 17.39
C PRO A 333 8.83 -8.07 16.43
N ASP A 334 8.98 -7.46 15.25
CA ASP A 334 7.92 -7.43 14.22
C ASP A 334 8.02 -8.63 13.26
N ALA A 335 8.95 -9.55 13.49
CA ALA A 335 9.03 -10.78 12.74
C ALA A 335 7.92 -11.75 13.16
N LEU A 336 7.34 -12.44 12.20
CA LEU A 336 6.28 -13.42 12.37
C LEU A 336 6.72 -14.75 11.77
N CYS A 337 6.35 -15.85 12.42
CA CYS A 337 6.37 -17.16 11.77
C CYS A 337 5.04 -17.36 11.02
N ASN A 338 5.03 -17.10 9.71
CA ASN A 338 3.84 -17.24 8.87
C ASN A 338 4.09 -18.31 7.79
N ASN A 339 3.18 -19.27 7.65
CA ASN A 339 3.34 -20.41 6.73
C ASN A 339 4.69 -21.15 6.88
N LYS A 340 5.12 -21.34 8.13
CA LYS A 340 6.42 -21.92 8.51
C LYS A 340 7.64 -21.13 8.02
N LYS A 341 7.47 -19.84 7.73
CA LYS A 341 8.51 -18.94 7.24
C LYS A 341 8.60 -17.68 8.10
N CYS A 342 9.82 -17.28 8.45
CA CYS A 342 10.07 -16.03 9.15
C CYS A 342 9.95 -14.85 8.18
N VAL A 343 8.94 -14.00 8.39
CA VAL A 343 8.65 -12.83 7.55
C VAL A 343 8.41 -11.61 8.42
N CYS A 344 8.63 -10.41 7.89
CA CYS A 344 8.26 -9.19 8.59
C CYS A 344 6.75 -8.96 8.54
N ASN A 345 6.18 -8.43 9.62
CA ASN A 345 4.81 -7.94 9.61
C ASN A 345 4.72 -6.69 8.72
N GLU A 346 4.28 -6.88 7.47
CA GLU A 346 4.21 -5.82 6.46
C GLU A 346 3.34 -4.61 6.84
N ILE A 347 2.42 -4.78 7.80
CA ILE A 347 1.53 -3.70 8.25
C ILE A 347 2.33 -2.66 9.05
N VAL A 348 3.26 -3.11 9.88
CA VAL A 348 3.98 -2.25 10.84
C VAL A 348 5.48 -2.15 10.57
N SER A 349 6.02 -3.03 9.73
CA SER A 349 7.45 -3.14 9.44
C SER A 349 7.75 -3.58 8.01
N HIS A 350 9.01 -3.48 7.60
CA HIS A 350 9.53 -4.00 6.34
C HIS A 350 10.94 -4.57 6.54
N TYR A 351 11.35 -5.48 5.67
CA TYR A 351 12.66 -6.11 5.78
C TYR A 351 13.77 -5.22 5.19
N ILE A 352 14.77 -4.88 6.00
CA ILE A 352 15.99 -4.21 5.55
C ILE A 352 17.13 -5.23 5.47
N LYS A 353 17.52 -5.59 4.24
CA LYS A 353 18.53 -6.63 3.98
C LYS A 353 19.90 -6.34 4.60
N SER A 354 20.36 -5.09 4.58
CA SER A 354 21.66 -4.71 5.17
C SER A 354 21.67 -4.81 6.69
N GLU A 355 20.48 -4.69 7.31
CA GLU A 355 20.32 -4.78 8.75
C GLU A 355 19.95 -6.20 9.20
N LEU A 356 19.51 -7.08 8.29
CA LEU A 356 18.89 -8.38 8.60
C LEU A 356 17.78 -8.23 9.65
N PHE A 357 16.89 -7.24 9.45
CA PHE A 357 15.93 -6.82 10.47
C PHE A 357 14.60 -6.35 9.86
N CYS A 358 13.51 -6.57 10.58
CA CYS A 358 12.19 -6.01 10.34
C CYS A 358 12.12 -4.61 10.97
N TRP A 359 12.34 -3.59 10.14
CA TRP A 359 12.40 -2.20 10.54
C TRP A 359 10.99 -1.60 10.52
N VAL A 360 10.65 -0.80 11.55
CA VAL A 360 9.34 -0.15 11.67
C VAL A 360 9.11 0.77 10.49
N ASN A 361 7.91 0.68 9.91
CA ASN A 361 7.46 1.59 8.88
C ASN A 361 7.20 2.95 9.50
N ARG A 362 7.95 3.98 9.10
CA ARG A 362 7.62 5.37 9.43
C ARG A 362 7.19 6.15 8.20
N GLY A 363 5.97 6.65 8.25
CA GLY A 363 5.33 7.39 7.17
C GLY A 363 5.83 8.84 7.05
N VAL A 364 5.34 9.53 6.03
CA VAL A 364 5.66 10.95 5.81
C VAL A 364 5.21 11.80 7.00
N GLU A 365 6.02 12.79 7.38
CA GLU A 365 5.87 13.65 8.58
C GLU A 365 6.09 12.96 9.93
N GLU A 366 6.29 11.64 9.97
CA GLU A 366 6.60 10.94 11.21
C GLU A 366 8.03 11.19 11.65
N THR A 367 8.25 11.10 12.97
CA THR A 367 9.56 11.34 13.56
C THR A 367 10.56 10.29 13.10
N CYS A 368 11.79 10.69 12.76
CA CYS A 368 12.86 9.78 12.34
C CYS A 368 14.21 10.25 12.91
N LYS A 369 15.22 9.39 12.83
CA LYS A 369 16.63 9.72 13.11
C LYS A 369 17.55 9.42 11.93
N HIS A 370 17.22 8.42 11.13
CA HIS A 370 17.97 8.02 9.94
C HIS A 370 17.05 7.87 8.73
N ASN A 371 17.57 8.06 7.51
CA ASN A 371 16.77 7.93 6.27
C ASN A 371 16.07 6.57 6.17
N ARG A 372 16.74 5.49 6.60
CA ARG A 372 16.18 4.13 6.62
C ARG A 372 14.94 3.96 7.51
N ASP A 373 14.69 4.88 8.45
CA ASP A 373 13.48 4.87 9.27
C ASP A 373 12.24 5.17 8.41
N CYS A 374 12.42 5.90 7.30
CA CYS A 374 11.35 6.41 6.48
C CYS A 374 10.97 5.39 5.40
N TYR A 375 9.78 4.81 5.54
CA TYR A 375 9.28 3.79 4.63
C TYR A 375 7.76 3.86 4.53
N VAL A 376 7.27 3.87 3.29
CA VAL A 376 5.86 3.71 2.96
C VAL A 376 5.78 2.67 1.86
N LYS A 377 4.95 1.64 2.07
CA LYS A 377 4.74 0.58 1.08
C LYS A 377 4.23 1.19 -0.23
N ASP A 378 4.79 0.74 -1.35
CA ASP A 378 4.47 1.19 -2.72
C ASP A 378 4.72 2.70 -2.99
N PHE A 379 5.52 3.37 -2.16
CA PHE A 379 5.90 4.77 -2.36
C PHE A 379 6.83 4.93 -3.57
N LYS A 380 6.55 5.93 -4.42
CA LYS A 380 7.37 6.25 -5.60
C LYS A 380 8.42 7.30 -5.25
N GLY A 381 9.65 6.84 -5.08
CA GLY A 381 10.81 7.66 -4.71
C GLY A 381 11.40 7.23 -3.37
N GLU A 382 12.45 7.92 -2.94
CA GLU A 382 13.06 7.71 -1.62
C GLU A 382 12.65 8.81 -0.65
N LEU A 383 12.30 8.42 0.58
CA LEU A 383 12.10 9.37 1.67
C LEU A 383 13.40 9.52 2.46
N ILE A 384 13.66 10.74 2.93
CA ILE A 384 14.81 11.04 3.78
C ILE A 384 14.34 11.54 5.14
N CYS A 385 15.21 11.41 6.13
CA CYS A 385 14.99 11.98 7.43
C CYS A 385 15.53 13.41 7.46
N LYS A 386 14.65 14.40 7.30
CA LYS A 386 14.99 15.82 7.31
C LYS A 386 14.31 16.52 8.48
N ASN A 387 15.07 17.27 9.27
CA ASN A 387 14.55 17.95 10.47
C ASN A 387 13.82 17.00 11.44
N ASN A 388 14.35 15.79 11.63
CA ASN A 388 13.75 14.71 12.42
C ASN A 388 12.39 14.22 11.91
N LYS A 389 12.03 14.49 10.65
CA LYS A 389 10.80 14.01 10.01
C LYS A 389 11.06 13.34 8.68
N CYS A 390 10.28 12.32 8.36
CA CYS A 390 10.32 11.71 7.04
C CYS A 390 9.73 12.65 6.00
N SER A 391 10.54 13.08 5.04
CA SER A 391 10.14 14.00 3.97
C SER A 391 10.77 13.61 2.65
N CYS A 392 10.29 14.24 1.58
CA CYS A 392 10.95 14.18 0.29
C CYS A 392 12.35 14.84 0.36
N PRO A 393 13.30 14.38 -0.48
CA PRO A 393 14.63 14.97 -0.60
C PRO A 393 14.60 16.39 -1.18
N ASP A 394 15.71 17.11 -1.02
CA ASP A 394 15.86 18.47 -1.58
C ASP A 394 15.66 18.47 -3.10
N GLY A 395 14.98 19.50 -3.62
CA GLY A 395 14.59 19.59 -5.02
C GLY A 395 13.37 18.74 -5.38
N THR A 396 12.66 18.21 -4.39
CA THR A 396 11.39 17.50 -4.59
C THR A 396 10.39 17.86 -3.48
N HIS A 397 9.11 17.77 -3.79
CA HIS A 397 8.02 17.99 -2.83
C HIS A 397 7.02 16.84 -2.82
N LEU A 398 6.25 16.74 -1.74
CA LEU A 398 5.33 15.63 -1.53
C LEU A 398 4.07 15.77 -2.40
N ARG A 399 3.72 14.69 -3.11
CA ARG A 399 2.46 14.56 -3.83
C ARG A 399 1.25 14.69 -2.90
N LYS A 400 0.12 15.19 -3.40
CA LYS A 400 -1.14 15.34 -2.64
C LYS A 400 -1.65 14.03 -2.03
N ASN A 401 -1.45 12.90 -2.72
CA ASN A 401 -1.81 11.57 -2.23
C ASN A 401 -0.79 10.97 -1.24
N LYS A 402 0.32 11.68 -0.97
CA LYS A 402 1.42 11.27 -0.07
C LYS A 402 2.10 9.94 -0.45
N MET A 403 2.03 9.53 -1.70
CA MET A 403 2.59 8.26 -2.19
C MET A 403 3.75 8.44 -3.18
N ALA A 404 4.19 9.68 -3.40
CA ALA A 404 5.31 9.99 -4.27
C ALA A 404 5.96 11.33 -3.91
N CYS A 405 7.22 11.51 -4.30
CA CYS A 405 7.86 12.82 -4.37
C CYS A 405 7.86 13.30 -5.84
N ILE A 406 7.46 14.54 -6.07
CA ILE A 406 7.47 15.22 -7.36
C ILE A 406 8.73 16.07 -7.42
N SER A 407 9.44 16.06 -8.55
CA SER A 407 10.61 16.91 -8.76
C SER A 407 10.20 18.36 -8.90
N ASP A 408 10.91 19.28 -8.25
CA ASP A 408 10.72 20.71 -8.44
C ASP A 408 11.21 21.17 -9.83
N GLU A 409 11.91 20.30 -10.57
CA GLU A 409 12.37 20.51 -11.96
C GLU A 409 11.54 19.71 -12.98
N THR A 410 10.28 19.39 -12.65
CA THR A 410 9.42 18.59 -13.54
C THR A 410 9.12 19.32 -14.85
N GLY A 411 9.67 18.81 -15.95
CA GLY A 411 9.40 19.27 -17.32
C GLY A 411 8.20 18.58 -17.99
N LEU A 412 8.03 18.81 -19.29
CA LEU A 412 6.98 18.16 -20.09
C LEU A 412 7.05 16.63 -20.03
N GLY A 413 5.89 15.99 -19.97
CA GLY A 413 5.77 14.54 -19.79
C GLY A 413 6.03 14.04 -18.35
N GLY A 414 6.51 14.90 -17.46
CA GLY A 414 6.72 14.60 -16.05
C GLY A 414 5.42 14.55 -15.23
N ILE A 415 5.49 13.93 -14.04
CA ILE A 415 4.34 13.75 -13.14
C ILE A 415 4.07 15.05 -12.36
N CYS A 416 2.81 15.47 -12.29
CA CYS A 416 2.39 16.66 -11.56
C CYS A 416 1.05 16.45 -10.84
N ASP A 417 0.74 17.34 -9.91
CA ASP A 417 -0.55 17.47 -9.24
C ASP A 417 -1.21 18.85 -9.47
N VAL A 418 -0.40 19.91 -9.55
CA VAL A 418 -0.83 21.28 -9.84
C VAL A 418 0.00 21.89 -10.97
N ASP A 419 -0.51 22.95 -11.59
CA ASP A 419 0.17 23.62 -12.72
C ASP A 419 1.56 24.15 -12.32
N ASP A 420 1.72 24.60 -11.08
CA ASP A 420 2.99 25.12 -10.54
C ASP A 420 4.09 24.04 -10.43
N ASP A 421 3.75 22.75 -10.49
CA ASP A 421 4.73 21.66 -10.53
C ASP A 421 5.46 21.61 -11.88
N CYS A 422 4.86 22.18 -12.92
CA CYS A 422 5.38 22.14 -14.27
C CYS A 422 6.28 23.34 -14.56
N VAL A 423 7.60 23.12 -14.58
CA VAL A 423 8.59 24.20 -14.75
C VAL A 423 8.63 24.77 -16.15
N THR A 424 8.22 24.00 -17.16
CA THR A 424 8.19 24.47 -18.54
C THR A 424 7.19 25.62 -18.69
N LEU A 425 7.65 26.77 -19.17
CA LEU A 425 6.79 27.94 -19.40
C LEU A 425 5.62 27.59 -20.34
N ASN A 426 4.41 28.06 -20.01
CA ASN A 426 3.16 27.75 -20.72
C ASN A 426 2.80 26.26 -20.73
N SER A 427 3.25 25.50 -19.73
CA SER A 427 2.78 24.15 -19.45
C SER A 427 1.86 24.15 -18.24
N VAL A 428 0.99 23.15 -18.18
CA VAL A 428 -0.05 22.96 -17.17
C VAL A 428 -0.18 21.47 -16.87
N CYS A 429 -0.67 21.15 -15.68
CA CYS A 429 -0.86 19.78 -15.26
C CYS A 429 -2.18 19.23 -15.82
N LYS A 430 -2.11 18.42 -16.88
CA LYS A 430 -3.29 17.75 -17.46
C LYS A 430 -3.20 16.26 -17.27
N ARG A 431 -4.18 15.71 -16.54
CA ARG A 431 -4.27 14.27 -16.23
C ARG A 431 -2.98 13.75 -15.58
N GLU A 432 -2.50 14.48 -14.57
CA GLU A 432 -1.31 14.14 -13.78
C GLU A 432 0.02 14.17 -14.57
N VAL A 433 0.02 14.78 -15.77
CA VAL A 433 1.20 14.92 -16.61
C VAL A 433 1.36 16.37 -17.07
N CYS A 434 2.57 16.91 -16.96
CA CYS A 434 2.90 18.24 -17.45
C CYS A 434 2.79 18.26 -18.98
N SER A 435 1.96 19.15 -19.51
CA SER A 435 1.68 19.25 -20.94
C SER A 435 1.43 20.72 -21.31
N CYS A 436 1.56 21.06 -22.60
CA CYS A 436 1.35 22.44 -23.01
C CYS A 436 -0.07 22.93 -22.74
N ASP A 437 -0.15 24.21 -22.34
CA ASP A 437 -1.42 24.89 -22.13
C ASP A 437 -2.19 25.06 -23.45
N LYS A 438 -3.46 25.42 -23.34
CA LYS A 438 -4.35 25.61 -24.49
C LYS A 438 -3.72 26.62 -25.47
N ASN A 439 -3.76 26.27 -26.76
CA ASN A 439 -3.17 27.04 -27.86
C ASN A 439 -1.63 27.10 -27.89
N TYR A 440 -0.96 26.37 -27.00
CA TYR A 440 0.48 26.09 -27.08
C TYR A 440 0.71 24.66 -27.56
N TYR A 441 1.86 24.42 -28.19
CA TYR A 441 2.25 23.08 -28.65
C TYR A 441 3.72 22.82 -28.32
N GLU A 442 4.03 21.53 -28.15
CA GLU A 442 5.37 21.09 -27.81
C GLU A 442 6.29 21.14 -29.04
N LEU A 443 7.42 21.85 -28.91
CA LEU A 443 8.51 21.83 -29.88
C LEU A 443 9.84 22.04 -29.14
N ASN A 444 10.78 21.10 -29.31
CA ASN A 444 12.08 21.10 -28.62
C ASN A 444 11.94 21.25 -27.09
N GLU A 445 11.06 20.44 -26.47
CA GLU A 445 10.80 20.43 -25.01
C GLU A 445 10.27 21.76 -24.44
N LYS A 446 9.77 22.66 -25.29
CA LYS A 446 9.16 23.93 -24.92
C LYS A 446 7.73 24.03 -25.42
N CYS A 447 6.89 24.72 -24.67
CA CYS A 447 5.54 25.06 -25.11
C CYS A 447 5.55 26.40 -25.82
N LEU A 448 5.47 26.32 -27.14
CA LEU A 448 5.53 27.49 -28.02
C LEU A 448 4.12 27.90 -28.46
N ALA A 449 3.95 29.19 -28.64
CA ALA A 449 2.69 29.81 -29.03
C ALA A 449 2.28 29.31 -30.43
N GLY A 450 1.11 28.66 -30.49
CA GLY A 450 0.53 28.12 -31.71
C GLY A 450 -0.67 28.93 -32.22
N ILE A 451 -1.45 28.34 -33.11
CA ILE A 451 -2.67 28.96 -33.65
C ILE A 451 -3.68 29.19 -32.52
N ASN A 452 -4.37 30.33 -32.56
CA ASN A 452 -5.28 30.86 -31.54
C ASN A 452 -4.61 31.35 -30.24
N SER A 453 -3.28 31.34 -30.14
CA SER A 453 -2.58 31.96 -29.01
C SER A 453 -2.51 33.49 -29.15
N ASN A 454 -2.27 34.18 -28.04
CA ASN A 454 -2.10 35.63 -28.04
C ASN A 454 -0.73 36.01 -28.63
N CYS A 455 -0.72 37.03 -29.47
CA CYS A 455 0.50 37.56 -30.09
C CYS A 455 0.50 39.09 -30.11
N THR A 456 1.70 39.67 -30.15
CA THR A 456 1.91 41.12 -30.34
C THR A 456 2.48 41.46 -31.70
N ASN A 457 3.18 40.51 -32.32
CA ASN A 457 3.74 40.60 -33.66
C ASN A 457 3.83 39.19 -34.27
N ASN A 458 4.23 39.08 -35.54
CA ASN A 458 4.29 37.81 -36.25
C ASN A 458 5.35 36.85 -35.72
N GLU A 459 6.43 37.35 -35.10
CA GLU A 459 7.52 36.50 -34.56
C GLU A 459 7.07 35.65 -33.36
N HIS A 460 5.99 36.06 -32.69
CA HIS A 460 5.38 35.28 -31.61
C HIS A 460 4.61 34.06 -32.13
N CYS A 461 4.23 34.03 -33.41
CA CYS A 461 3.52 32.91 -34.01
C CYS A 461 4.52 31.89 -34.56
N THR A 462 4.74 30.85 -33.78
CA THR A 462 5.77 29.82 -34.05
C THR A 462 5.44 28.88 -35.23
N PRO A 463 4.16 28.51 -35.49
CA PRO A 463 3.83 27.66 -36.63
C PRO A 463 4.28 28.28 -37.95
N ARG A 464 4.84 27.46 -38.84
CA ARG A 464 5.24 27.94 -40.16
C ARG A 464 4.01 28.41 -40.96
N ASN A 465 4.15 29.52 -41.69
CA ASN A 465 3.06 30.17 -42.44
C ASN A 465 1.93 30.64 -41.51
N SER A 466 2.29 31.27 -40.38
CA SER A 466 1.34 31.89 -39.46
C SER A 466 1.67 33.36 -39.23
N VAL A 467 0.64 34.14 -38.93
CA VAL A 467 0.66 35.60 -38.85
C VAL A 467 -0.18 36.06 -37.65
N CYS A 468 0.22 37.16 -37.03
CA CYS A 468 -0.52 37.75 -35.92
C CYS A 468 -1.65 38.65 -36.44
N VAL A 469 -2.90 38.26 -36.22
CA VAL A 469 -4.09 39.00 -36.67
C VAL A 469 -4.93 39.35 -35.47
N SER A 470 -5.16 40.65 -35.22
CA SER A 470 -5.95 41.14 -34.08
C SER A 470 -5.49 40.56 -32.73
N ASN A 471 -4.18 40.50 -32.52
CA ASN A 471 -3.51 39.92 -31.34
C ASN A 471 -3.70 38.40 -31.17
N VAL A 472 -4.10 37.67 -32.22
CA VAL A 472 -4.25 36.21 -32.21
C VAL A 472 -3.50 35.58 -33.38
N CYS A 473 -2.71 34.54 -33.12
CA CYS A 473 -1.99 33.82 -34.17
C CYS A 473 -2.97 33.05 -35.07
N SER A 474 -2.91 33.31 -36.37
CA SER A 474 -3.72 32.69 -37.40
C SER A 474 -2.84 32.22 -38.57
N CYS A 475 -3.31 31.28 -39.38
CA CYS A 475 -2.56 30.89 -40.57
C CYS A 475 -2.55 32.03 -41.61
N GLU A 476 -1.46 32.12 -42.36
CA GLU A 476 -1.33 33.07 -43.48
C GLU A 476 -2.38 32.81 -44.57
N PRO A 477 -2.62 33.80 -45.47
CA PRO A 477 -3.48 33.60 -46.63
C PRO A 477 -3.06 32.36 -47.44
N ASN A 478 -4.03 31.57 -47.90
CA ASN A 478 -3.85 30.27 -48.56
C ASN A 478 -3.39 29.11 -47.65
N TYR A 479 -3.36 29.29 -46.33
CA TYR A 479 -3.11 28.22 -45.37
C TYR A 479 -4.27 28.05 -44.39
N VAL A 480 -4.39 26.85 -43.83
CA VAL A 480 -5.42 26.48 -42.85
C VAL A 480 -4.84 25.72 -41.67
N SER A 481 -5.39 25.99 -40.49
CA SER A 481 -4.96 25.37 -39.24
C SER A 481 -5.48 23.94 -39.14
N VAL A 482 -4.58 22.97 -39.10
CA VAL A 482 -4.92 21.55 -38.95
C VAL A 482 -4.63 21.02 -37.55
N ALA A 483 -3.71 21.68 -36.85
CA ALA A 483 -3.42 21.49 -35.43
C ALA A 483 -2.85 22.81 -34.89
N THR A 484 -2.78 22.95 -33.56
CA THR A 484 -2.24 24.14 -32.89
C THR A 484 -0.84 24.54 -33.41
N GLY A 485 0.00 23.58 -33.77
CA GLY A 485 1.35 23.81 -34.27
C GLY A 485 1.51 23.79 -35.79
N LEU A 486 0.43 23.66 -36.57
CA LEU A 486 0.53 23.31 -37.99
C LEU A 486 -0.49 24.04 -38.87
N CYS A 487 0.03 24.84 -39.80
CA CYS A 487 -0.69 25.42 -40.92
C CYS A 487 -0.32 24.66 -42.20
N MET A 488 -1.30 24.10 -42.89
CA MET A 488 -1.12 23.43 -44.18
C MET A 488 -1.69 24.28 -45.31
N PRO A 489 -1.13 24.19 -46.53
CA PRO A 489 -1.69 24.90 -47.67
C PRO A 489 -3.11 24.42 -47.94
N LEU A 490 -3.98 25.39 -48.27
CA LEU A 490 -5.29 25.13 -48.84
C LEU A 490 -5.11 24.52 -50.23
N SER A 491 -5.91 23.50 -50.54
CA SER A 491 -5.90 22.81 -51.82
C SER A 491 -7.13 23.20 -52.63
N SER A 492 -6.92 23.47 -53.91
CA SER A 492 -8.00 23.74 -54.87
C SER A 492 -8.71 22.44 -55.28
N TYR A 493 -9.83 22.58 -55.99
CA TYR A 493 -10.58 21.42 -56.47
C TYR A 493 -9.71 20.58 -57.41
N ASP A 494 -9.79 19.25 -57.28
CA ASP A 494 -8.95 18.28 -57.99
C ASP A 494 -7.44 18.32 -57.70
N GLU A 495 -6.99 19.14 -56.74
CA GLU A 495 -5.59 19.16 -56.28
C GLU A 495 -5.35 18.20 -55.11
N PRO A 496 -4.10 17.71 -54.92
CA PRO A 496 -3.75 16.80 -53.85
C PRO A 496 -4.07 17.36 -52.46
N CYS A 497 -4.60 16.50 -51.59
CA CYS A 497 -4.91 16.82 -50.21
C CYS A 497 -4.59 15.64 -49.30
N SER A 498 -4.45 15.90 -48.01
CA SER A 498 -4.29 14.86 -46.97
C SER A 498 -5.45 14.86 -45.97
N LEU A 499 -6.01 16.03 -45.67
CA LEU A 499 -7.11 16.22 -44.72
C LEU A 499 -8.19 17.14 -45.31
N ASP A 500 -9.46 16.91 -44.94
CA ASP A 500 -10.62 17.67 -45.42
C ASP A 500 -10.47 19.19 -45.21
N VAL A 501 -9.84 19.58 -44.10
CA VAL A 501 -9.63 20.99 -43.74
C VAL A 501 -8.86 21.77 -44.82
N GLN A 502 -7.98 21.12 -45.59
CA GLN A 502 -7.27 21.74 -46.71
C GLN A 502 -8.22 22.16 -47.85
N CYS A 503 -9.38 21.52 -47.96
CA CYS A 503 -10.38 21.82 -48.98
C CYS A 503 -11.37 22.91 -48.53
N SER A 504 -11.18 23.50 -47.34
CA SER A 504 -12.16 24.42 -46.73
C SER A 504 -12.41 25.72 -47.51
N ASN A 505 -11.53 26.09 -48.45
CA ASN A 505 -11.78 27.20 -49.37
C ASN A 505 -12.89 26.89 -50.41
N ILE A 506 -13.23 25.60 -50.59
CA ILE A 506 -14.31 25.13 -51.44
C ILE A 506 -15.43 24.68 -50.53
N SER A 507 -16.50 25.46 -50.50
CA SER A 507 -17.67 25.13 -49.67
C SER A 507 -18.20 23.74 -50.00
N GLY A 508 -18.21 22.85 -48.99
CA GLY A 508 -18.72 21.48 -49.10
C GLY A 508 -17.75 20.45 -49.72
N ALA A 509 -16.48 20.80 -49.96
CA ALA A 509 -15.49 19.83 -50.43
C ALA A 509 -14.87 19.02 -49.29
N ILE A 510 -14.45 17.79 -49.62
CA ILE A 510 -13.76 16.85 -48.74
C ILE A 510 -12.50 16.33 -49.44
N CYS A 511 -11.60 15.74 -48.67
CA CYS A 511 -10.40 15.10 -49.19
C CYS A 511 -10.65 13.61 -49.40
N ALA A 512 -10.85 13.19 -50.66
CA ALA A 512 -11.18 11.80 -50.98
C ALA A 512 -10.34 11.26 -52.16
N SER A 513 -10.18 9.93 -52.20
CA SER A 513 -9.45 9.24 -53.26
C SER A 513 -10.17 9.39 -54.60
N LYS A 514 -9.45 9.82 -55.63
CA LYS A 514 -9.95 9.86 -57.02
C LYS A 514 -9.14 8.88 -57.86
N GLN A 515 -9.84 8.01 -58.60
CA GLN A 515 -9.18 7.11 -59.56
C GLN A 515 -8.71 7.96 -60.75
N VAL A 516 -7.39 8.10 -60.90
CA VAL A 516 -6.78 8.77 -62.05
C VAL A 516 -6.44 7.68 -63.08
N GLU A 517 -7.22 7.60 -64.15
CA GLU A 517 -6.83 6.82 -65.32
C GLU A 517 -5.65 7.53 -65.99
N LYS A 518 -4.41 7.07 -65.77
CA LYS A 518 -3.27 7.50 -66.59
C LYS A 518 -3.52 7.03 -68.02
N ALA A 519 -3.51 7.97 -68.97
CA ALA A 519 -3.41 7.63 -70.37
C ALA A 519 -2.14 6.80 -70.58
N ALA A 520 -2.30 5.57 -71.05
CA ALA A 520 -1.20 4.67 -71.36
C ALA A 520 -0.33 5.31 -72.45
N THR A 521 0.86 5.77 -72.09
CA THR A 521 1.97 5.80 -73.04
C THR A 521 2.62 4.44 -73.00
N ASP A 522 2.62 3.79 -74.16
CA ASP A 522 3.12 2.44 -74.38
C ASP A 522 4.49 2.21 -73.75
N MET A 523 4.56 1.25 -72.83
CA MET A 523 5.49 0.11 -72.81
C MET A 523 5.57 -0.46 -71.38
N ALA A 524 4.91 -1.61 -71.21
CA ALA A 524 5.14 -2.68 -70.23
C ALA A 524 5.65 -2.30 -68.82
N GLU A 525 4.72 -1.95 -67.92
CA GLU A 525 4.79 -2.28 -66.50
C GLU A 525 3.35 -2.34 -65.93
N SER A 526 3.13 -3.22 -64.95
CA SER A 526 1.85 -3.47 -64.29
C SER A 526 1.15 -2.16 -63.85
N PRO A 527 -0.19 -2.02 -63.93
CA PRO A 527 -0.85 -0.81 -63.48
C PRO A 527 -0.78 -0.71 -61.96
N GLU A 528 0.22 -0.04 -61.42
CA GLU A 528 0.17 0.46 -60.04
C GLU A 528 -0.88 1.59 -59.99
N THR A 529 -2.08 1.24 -59.54
CA THR A 529 -3.10 2.22 -59.15
C THR A 529 -2.56 3.02 -57.96
N THR A 530 -1.98 4.19 -58.24
CA THR A 530 -1.57 5.12 -57.19
C THR A 530 -2.82 5.86 -56.73
N GLU A 531 -3.34 5.50 -55.56
CA GLU A 531 -4.44 6.24 -54.92
C GLU A 531 -3.94 7.65 -54.54
N SER A 532 -4.32 8.65 -55.31
CA SER A 532 -4.12 10.06 -54.95
C SER A 532 -5.39 10.63 -54.33
N LYS A 533 -5.29 11.16 -53.11
CA LYS A 533 -6.38 11.90 -52.46
C LYS A 533 -6.38 13.33 -52.98
N VAL A 534 -7.54 13.80 -53.43
CA VAL A 534 -7.73 15.15 -53.95
C VAL A 534 -8.95 15.80 -53.33
N CYS A 535 -8.99 17.13 -53.33
CA CYS A 535 -10.19 17.86 -52.90
C CYS A 535 -11.30 17.66 -53.92
N THR A 536 -12.37 16.96 -53.51
CA THR A 536 -13.53 16.66 -54.34
C THR A 536 -14.81 16.90 -53.57
N CYS A 537 -15.93 17.05 -54.28
CA CYS A 537 -17.24 17.05 -53.63
C CYS A 537 -17.57 15.64 -53.13
N SER A 538 -18.32 15.55 -52.03
CA SER A 538 -18.90 14.29 -51.55
C SER A 538 -19.80 13.66 -52.62
N GLU A 539 -20.05 12.35 -52.55
CA GLU A 539 -20.81 11.60 -53.57
C GLU A 539 -22.18 12.20 -53.92
N ASP A 540 -22.86 12.79 -52.94
CA ASP A 540 -24.18 13.43 -53.10
C ASP A 540 -24.13 14.87 -53.62
N SER A 541 -22.95 15.38 -53.95
CA SER A 541 -22.73 16.76 -54.41
C SER A 541 -21.98 16.79 -55.73
N TYR A 542 -22.09 17.89 -56.46
CA TYR A 542 -21.38 18.12 -57.71
C TYR A 542 -20.73 19.49 -57.72
N TYR A 543 -19.59 19.58 -58.41
CA TYR A 543 -18.81 20.81 -58.50
C TYR A 543 -19.36 21.71 -59.62
N THR A 544 -19.75 22.93 -59.28
CA THR A 544 -20.16 23.95 -60.26
C THR A 544 -19.89 25.35 -59.69
N PHE A 545 -19.43 26.29 -60.52
CA PHE A 545 -19.06 27.65 -60.11
C PHE A 545 -18.17 27.71 -58.85
N GLU A 546 -17.09 26.91 -58.83
CA GLU A 546 -16.09 26.90 -57.74
C GLU A 546 -16.59 26.44 -56.36
N GLN A 547 -17.76 25.78 -56.30
CA GLN A 547 -18.33 25.26 -55.05
C GLN A 547 -18.96 23.88 -55.24
N CYS A 548 -19.12 23.14 -54.15
CA CYS A 548 -19.86 21.88 -54.14
C CYS A 548 -21.32 22.12 -53.78
N PHE A 549 -22.22 21.87 -54.71
CA PHE A 549 -23.66 21.92 -54.48
C PHE A 549 -24.21 20.51 -54.34
N LYS A 550 -25.13 20.33 -53.38
CA LYS A 550 -25.85 19.06 -53.25
C LYS A 550 -26.65 18.79 -54.51
N LYS A 551 -26.54 17.57 -55.05
CA LYS A 551 -27.31 17.13 -56.21
C LYS A 551 -28.80 17.12 -55.84
N ARG A 552 -29.60 17.87 -56.59
CA ARG A 552 -31.06 17.85 -56.53
C ARG A 552 -31.61 17.44 -57.88
N PHE A 553 -32.49 16.45 -57.89
CA PHE A 553 -33.08 15.94 -59.12
C PHE A 553 -34.38 16.66 -59.48
N LEU A 554 -34.88 16.41 -60.68
CA LEU A 554 -36.09 17.01 -61.20
C LEU A 554 -37.28 16.79 -60.24
N GLY A 555 -38.01 17.86 -59.90
CA GLY A 555 -39.10 17.87 -58.93
C GLY A 555 -38.69 18.13 -57.47
N GLU A 556 -37.41 17.99 -57.12
CA GLU A 556 -36.92 18.26 -55.76
C GLU A 556 -36.85 19.76 -55.46
N THR A 557 -36.96 20.11 -54.18
CA THR A 557 -36.85 21.49 -53.73
C THR A 557 -35.43 22.01 -53.86
N CYS A 558 -35.27 23.20 -54.43
CA CYS A 558 -33.99 23.88 -54.61
C CYS A 558 -34.07 25.33 -54.14
N MET A 559 -32.95 25.89 -53.69
CA MET A 559 -32.84 27.31 -53.37
C MET A 559 -32.06 28.06 -54.46
N ASN A 560 -31.10 27.39 -55.10
CA ASN A 560 -30.30 27.93 -56.19
C ASN A 560 -30.42 27.06 -57.45
N HIS A 561 -30.28 27.69 -58.62
CA HIS A 561 -30.19 27.01 -59.93
C HIS A 561 -29.03 26.01 -59.97
N ASN A 562 -28.01 26.19 -59.13
CA ASN A 562 -26.81 25.34 -59.05
C ASN A 562 -26.96 24.09 -58.19
N GLU A 563 -28.13 23.86 -57.58
CA GLU A 563 -28.43 22.59 -56.90
C GLU A 563 -29.01 21.54 -57.87
N CYS A 564 -29.63 21.97 -58.97
CA CYS A 564 -30.33 21.08 -59.89
C CYS A 564 -29.37 20.34 -60.83
N TYR A 565 -29.30 19.01 -60.70
CA TYR A 565 -28.35 18.12 -61.37
C TYR A 565 -29.04 17.16 -62.35
N GLU A 566 -28.50 17.04 -63.57
CA GLU A 566 -28.92 16.07 -64.59
C GLU A 566 -27.85 14.98 -64.77
N SER A 567 -28.26 13.71 -64.85
CA SER A 567 -27.34 12.56 -64.92
C SER A 567 -26.69 12.35 -66.30
N VAL A 568 -27.15 13.03 -67.36
CA VAL A 568 -26.72 12.80 -68.76
C VAL A 568 -25.76 13.90 -69.25
N LYS A 569 -24.44 13.66 -69.14
CA LYS A 569 -23.34 14.61 -69.42
C LYS A 569 -23.04 14.93 -70.90
N GLN A 570 -24.02 14.97 -71.81
CA GLN A 570 -23.71 15.03 -73.25
C GLN A 570 -23.85 16.38 -73.98
N ILE A 571 -24.30 17.48 -73.39
CA ILE A 571 -24.38 18.77 -74.11
C ILE A 571 -24.13 19.96 -73.16
N GLN A 572 -23.42 21.00 -73.63
CA GLN A 572 -23.08 22.24 -72.90
C GLN A 572 -24.27 23.14 -72.52
N GLU A 573 -25.52 22.71 -72.73
CA GLU A 573 -26.71 23.49 -72.40
C GLU A 573 -27.33 22.99 -71.09
N LYS A 574 -27.51 23.89 -70.10
CA LYS A 574 -28.09 23.56 -68.79
C LYS A 574 -29.61 23.33 -68.94
N LYS A 575 -30.06 22.07 -68.93
CA LYS A 575 -31.47 21.71 -69.19
C LYS A 575 -32.38 21.72 -67.96
N ILE A 576 -31.82 21.68 -66.76
CA ILE A 576 -32.58 21.71 -65.50
C ILE A 576 -32.15 22.95 -64.70
N ILE A 577 -33.13 23.76 -64.28
CA ILE A 577 -32.93 24.95 -63.47
C ILE A 577 -33.91 25.01 -62.29
N CYS A 578 -33.59 25.82 -61.29
CA CYS A 578 -34.47 26.00 -60.14
C CYS A 578 -35.59 27.01 -60.48
N LYS A 579 -36.80 26.51 -60.77
CA LYS A 579 -37.98 27.34 -61.04
C LYS A 579 -38.95 27.25 -59.86
N ASN A 580 -39.32 28.39 -59.29
CA ASN A 580 -40.27 28.48 -58.17
C ASN A 580 -39.91 27.55 -56.99
N GLY A 581 -38.62 27.42 -56.68
CA GLY A 581 -38.13 26.59 -55.57
C GLY A 581 -38.12 25.09 -55.83
N LYS A 582 -38.33 24.63 -57.08
CA LYS A 582 -38.18 23.23 -57.50
C LYS A 582 -37.33 23.09 -58.76
N CYS A 583 -36.58 22.00 -58.86
CA CYS A 583 -35.79 21.70 -60.06
C CYS A 583 -36.72 21.30 -61.21
N ALA A 584 -36.70 22.07 -62.30
CA ALA A 584 -37.57 21.87 -63.47
C ALA A 584 -36.83 22.15 -64.77
N CYS A 585 -37.38 21.69 -65.89
CA CYS A 585 -36.77 21.89 -67.21
C CYS A 585 -36.65 23.39 -67.57
N ASP A 586 -35.53 23.75 -68.19
CA ASP A 586 -35.28 25.10 -68.69
C ASP A 586 -36.18 25.42 -69.91
N TRP A 587 -36.29 26.70 -70.25
CA TRP A 587 -37.12 27.18 -71.36
C TRP A 587 -36.71 26.51 -72.69
N GLY A 588 -37.69 25.89 -73.38
CA GLY A 588 -37.45 25.10 -74.60
C GLY A 588 -37.28 23.59 -74.39
N TRP A 589 -37.41 23.11 -73.15
CA TRP A 589 -37.33 21.69 -72.78
C TRP A 589 -38.56 21.24 -71.99
N ASN A 590 -39.07 20.05 -72.29
CA ASN A 590 -40.20 19.42 -71.58
C ASN A 590 -39.71 18.23 -70.76
N GLU A 591 -40.36 17.99 -69.63
CA GLU A 591 -40.12 16.82 -68.79
C GLU A 591 -40.61 15.55 -69.50
N TRP A 592 -39.76 14.52 -69.56
CA TRP A 592 -40.06 13.21 -70.11
C TRP A 592 -39.72 12.12 -69.10
N ASN A 593 -40.67 11.18 -68.88
CA ASN A 593 -40.54 10.07 -67.92
C ASN A 593 -40.04 10.47 -66.52
N SER A 594 -40.38 11.68 -66.06
CA SER A 594 -40.14 12.16 -64.69
C SER A 594 -38.67 12.20 -64.24
N SER A 595 -37.73 12.19 -65.20
CA SER A 595 -36.29 12.11 -64.89
C SER A 595 -35.38 12.79 -65.90
N VAL A 596 -35.88 13.15 -67.10
CA VAL A 596 -35.05 13.74 -68.17
C VAL A 596 -35.79 14.90 -68.84
N CYS A 597 -35.06 15.96 -69.21
CA CYS A 597 -35.59 17.05 -70.02
C CYS A 597 -35.29 16.80 -71.51
N VAL A 598 -36.34 16.69 -72.33
CA VAL A 598 -36.25 16.52 -73.78
C VAL A 598 -36.61 17.81 -74.49
N LYS A 599 -35.93 18.10 -75.61
CA LYS A 599 -36.12 19.35 -76.35
C LYS A 599 -37.56 19.43 -76.87
N HIS A 600 -38.21 20.57 -76.71
CA HIS A 600 -39.56 20.78 -77.22
C HIS A 600 -39.55 20.60 -78.76
N PRO A 601 -40.52 19.87 -79.36
CA PRO A 601 -40.59 19.68 -80.83
C PRO A 601 -40.64 21.00 -81.61
N GLU A 602 -41.14 22.06 -80.97
CA GLU A 602 -41.30 23.41 -81.53
C GLU A 602 -40.24 24.43 -81.03
N ALA A 603 -39.19 23.99 -80.33
CA ALA A 603 -38.17 24.88 -79.76
C ALA A 603 -37.43 25.74 -80.81
N ALA A 604 -37.52 25.41 -82.09
CA ALA A 604 -36.96 26.21 -83.18
C ALA A 604 -37.83 27.43 -83.59
N ALA A 605 -39.06 27.57 -83.05
CA ALA A 605 -40.00 28.62 -83.47
C ALA A 605 -39.99 29.90 -82.61
N PHE A 606 -39.25 29.92 -81.49
CA PHE A 606 -39.11 31.10 -80.62
C PHE A 606 -37.63 31.44 -80.37
N TYR A 607 -36.90 31.73 -81.43
CA TYR A 607 -35.66 32.53 -81.33
C TYR A 607 -35.95 33.92 -81.88
N LEU A 608 -36.20 34.88 -80.99
CA LEU A 608 -36.01 36.28 -81.32
C LEU A 608 -34.52 36.50 -81.56
N ASN A 609 -34.14 36.67 -82.83
CA ASN A 609 -32.84 37.19 -83.21
C ASN A 609 -32.70 38.63 -82.69
N SER A 610 -31.81 38.83 -81.73
CA SER A 610 -31.19 40.13 -81.45
C SER A 610 -29.91 39.89 -80.67
N SER A 611 -28.82 39.64 -81.39
CA SER A 611 -27.49 39.91 -80.89
C SER A 611 -27.28 41.43 -80.83
N THR A 612 -26.65 41.86 -79.73
CA THR A 612 -26.08 43.18 -79.40
C THR A 612 -27.05 44.24 -78.86
N ILE A 613 -26.86 44.60 -77.58
CA ILE A 613 -26.40 45.92 -77.13
C ILE A 613 -25.87 45.79 -75.69
N ASN A 614 -24.62 46.22 -75.51
CA ASN A 614 -23.99 46.53 -74.23
C ASN A 614 -24.82 47.56 -73.45
N VAL A 615 -25.01 47.36 -72.15
CA VAL A 615 -25.08 48.51 -71.22
C VAL A 615 -24.19 48.22 -70.01
N ILE A 616 -23.09 48.95 -70.00
CA ILE A 616 -22.19 49.17 -68.87
C ILE A 616 -22.95 50.00 -67.81
N SER A 617 -22.69 49.64 -66.55
CA SER A 617 -22.80 50.48 -65.35
C SER A 617 -22.96 52.00 -65.57
N THR A 618 -24.04 52.57 -65.04
CA THR A 618 -24.10 53.81 -64.23
C THR A 618 -25.44 53.75 -63.49
N GLY A 619 -25.52 53.84 -62.17
CA GLY A 619 -25.34 55.07 -61.40
C GLY A 619 -26.69 55.80 -61.25
N LEU A 620 -27.20 55.83 -60.01
CA LEU A 620 -28.33 56.61 -59.46
C LEU A 620 -29.75 56.01 -59.59
N PHE A 621 -30.27 55.50 -58.47
CA PHE A 621 -31.28 56.22 -57.68
C PHE A 621 -31.38 55.62 -56.26
N SER A 622 -30.80 56.33 -55.30
CA SER A 622 -31.26 56.32 -53.92
C SER A 622 -32.55 57.15 -53.82
N ILE A 623 -33.54 56.65 -53.09
CA ILE A 623 -34.56 57.36 -52.27
C ILE A 623 -35.32 56.20 -51.57
N ILE A 624 -34.97 55.84 -50.34
CA ILE A 624 -35.60 56.27 -49.08
C ILE A 624 -37.14 56.16 -49.11
N LEU A 625 -37.65 55.10 -48.47
CA LEU A 625 -38.83 55.10 -47.59
C LEU A 625 -38.90 53.72 -46.91
N LEU A 626 -38.33 53.51 -45.71
CA LEU A 626 -38.88 53.79 -44.37
C LEU A 626 -40.20 53.07 -44.04
N TYR A 627 -40.10 52.24 -42.99
CA TYR A 627 -41.16 51.69 -42.14
C TYR A 627 -42.10 50.66 -42.82
N ILE A 628 -42.39 49.51 -42.22
CA ILE A 628 -43.14 49.35 -40.96
C ILE A 628 -42.89 47.92 -40.41
N PHE A 629 -42.50 47.86 -39.12
CA PHE A 629 -42.90 46.94 -38.04
C PHE A 629 -43.24 45.46 -38.38
N LEU A 630 -42.84 44.44 -37.61
CA LEU A 630 -42.62 44.32 -36.16
C LEU A 630 -41.90 42.99 -35.91
#